data_AF-A0A3R6XV54-F1
#
_entry.id   AF-A0A3R6XV54-F1
#
_cell.length_a   1.000
_cell.length_b   1.000
_cell.length_c   1.000
_cell.angle_alpha   90.00
_cell.angle_beta   90.00
_cell.angle_gamma   90.00
#
_symmetry.space_group_name_H-M   'P 1'
#
loop_
_entity.id
_entity.type
_entity.pdbx_description
1 polymer ?
#
loop_
_entity_poly.entity_id
_entity_poly.type
_entity_poly.pdbx_seq_one_letter_code
_entity_poly.pdbx_strand_id
1 'polypeptide(L)'
;MQKRTIVIVVGFVVAIAVAVVLILTIGKGSSSDTSNSSGGKTPTYGTPAPAKNVTAEDLLGTSEPPPGATTTPAPTPASDPETGKAALTMLAIGDWGSTTGKKSGNTLDDAGDPGSCCKTYGGSGANANKVNPSKARIKVDFWAQLYVSTILAQSAGELKPKPARVIGHGDNIYWDGAGPGDIAYRMEETFEKKYAQPALAGIKWVNVAGNHDIGGSEYICGEKDYNFVKCKDTAELLKYLDLKFDLQAQYKSPNQDRWLMKDHYYVESVKSEDGSVSVDIFNLDTNHADSHGLQQVCCQCYGYSKLTKTPCTGNEEPGDANCAGGNVGMFNACKDKIDGWAKASLDGAARDLAKSTATYKIINTHYSPHFHMGEPKMLTWYNLTKTYGVHAWFNGHTHGFNHDVAKWNTHFFENGGGGGIFTETSTLGKNDFIDNLWVAGGNPYGFMELSFTKDWMKVNFATFDKSWDFGGYDYEATKSGGIARGHCWYIPSIQGTKGVKCKASNDLPLGAPIA
;
A
#
# COMPACT_ATOMS: atom_id res chain seq x y z
N MET A 1 67.97 -6.15 8.84
CA MET A 1 68.64 -4.92 9.31
C MET A 1 67.63 -4.11 10.12
N GLN A 2 68.11 -3.46 11.19
CA GLN A 2 67.36 -2.99 12.34
C GLN A 2 66.44 -1.78 12.08
N LYS A 3 65.38 -1.77 12.90
CA LYS A 3 64.51 -0.67 13.34
C LYS A 3 65.17 0.72 13.40
N ARG A 4 64.36 1.77 13.24
CA ARG A 4 64.31 2.89 14.20
C ARG A 4 63.01 3.70 14.09
N THR A 5 62.22 3.58 15.15
CA THR A 5 61.22 4.55 15.60
C THR A 5 61.93 5.74 16.23
N ILE A 6 61.47 6.96 15.99
CA ILE A 6 61.72 8.13 16.86
C ILE A 6 60.38 8.80 17.13
N VAL A 7 60.01 8.80 18.41
CA VAL A 7 59.03 9.67 19.05
C VAL A 7 59.85 10.68 19.86
N ILE A 8 59.56 11.98 19.74
CA ILE A 8 59.91 12.99 20.75
C ILE A 8 58.68 13.88 20.95
N VAL A 9 58.37 14.08 22.23
CA VAL A 9 57.26 14.83 22.83
C VAL A 9 57.82 16.10 23.50
N VAL A 10 56.94 17.07 23.79
CA VAL A 10 57.03 18.18 24.78
C VAL A 10 57.59 19.51 24.22
N GLY A 11 56.95 20.69 24.39
CA GLY A 11 55.72 21.02 25.11
C GLY A 11 55.42 22.54 25.28
N PHE A 12 54.45 22.80 26.18
CA PHE A 12 54.09 24.00 26.97
C PHE A 12 53.77 25.33 26.25
N VAL A 13 52.48 25.76 26.18
CA VAL A 13 51.67 26.57 27.14
C VAL A 13 51.96 28.07 27.11
N VAL A 14 50.94 28.87 26.75
CA VAL A 14 50.52 30.12 27.44
C VAL A 14 49.01 30.33 27.22
N ALA A 15 48.32 30.71 28.31
CA ALA A 15 46.88 30.87 28.49
C ALA A 15 46.37 32.32 28.38
N ILE A 16 45.04 32.49 28.64
CA ILE A 16 44.26 33.66 29.14
C ILE A 16 43.35 34.32 28.08
N ALA A 17 42.06 34.64 28.29
CA ALA A 17 41.03 34.31 29.28
C ALA A 17 39.66 34.89 28.82
N VAL A 18 38.56 34.18 29.15
CA VAL A 18 37.27 34.62 29.75
C VAL A 18 36.51 35.85 29.22
N ALA A 19 35.24 35.66 28.78
CA ALA A 19 34.06 36.12 29.53
C ALA A 19 32.71 35.69 28.89
N VAL A 20 31.85 35.10 29.72
CA VAL A 20 30.44 34.76 29.49
C VAL A 20 29.57 35.94 29.91
N VAL A 21 28.54 36.29 29.13
CA VAL A 21 27.28 36.85 29.66
C VAL A 21 26.09 36.37 28.82
N LEU A 22 25.26 35.53 29.44
CA LEU A 22 23.85 35.24 29.12
C LEU A 22 22.99 36.31 29.81
N ILE A 23 22.11 37.02 29.10
CA ILE A 23 20.81 37.51 29.63
C ILE A 23 19.77 37.58 28.50
N LEU A 24 18.68 36.82 28.71
CA LEU A 24 17.37 36.94 28.07
C LEU A 24 16.64 38.21 28.55
N THR A 25 15.89 38.89 27.68
CA THR A 25 14.48 39.29 27.95
C THR A 25 13.80 40.01 26.78
N ILE A 26 12.69 39.41 26.33
CA ILE A 26 11.36 39.97 26.01
C ILE A 26 11.25 41.50 25.81
N GLY A 27 10.69 41.90 24.65
CA GLY A 27 10.22 43.26 24.39
C GLY A 27 9.05 43.29 23.40
N LYS A 28 7.87 43.63 23.91
CA LYS A 28 6.58 43.87 23.24
C LYS A 28 6.61 45.26 22.58
N GLY A 29 6.10 45.41 21.36
CA GLY A 29 5.97 46.72 20.71
C GLY A 29 4.96 46.72 19.56
N SER A 30 3.79 47.31 19.80
CA SER A 30 2.80 47.71 18.80
C SER A 30 3.21 49.05 18.17
N SER A 31 2.95 49.25 16.86
CA SER A 31 2.27 50.44 16.28
C SER A 31 2.25 50.42 14.73
N SER A 32 1.02 50.35 14.20
CA SER A 32 0.42 51.04 13.03
C SER A 32 1.13 51.16 11.66
N ASP A 33 0.63 50.37 10.72
CA ASP A 33 0.14 50.63 9.35
C ASP A 33 0.56 51.87 8.54
N THR A 34 0.98 51.63 7.28
CA THR A 34 0.19 52.02 6.08
C THR A 34 0.75 51.43 4.76
N SER A 35 -0.08 50.60 4.09
CA SER A 35 -0.38 50.48 2.63
C SER A 35 0.77 50.26 1.60
N ASN A 36 0.68 49.50 0.51
CA ASN A 36 -0.35 48.70 -0.17
C ASN A 36 0.38 47.87 -1.28
N SER A 37 0.14 46.56 -1.42
CA SER A 37 -0.05 45.93 -2.75
C SER A 37 -0.51 44.47 -2.62
N SER A 38 -1.58 44.18 -3.35
CA SER A 38 -2.32 42.93 -3.57
C SER A 38 -1.54 41.62 -3.70
N GLY A 39 -1.99 40.59 -2.96
CA GLY A 39 -1.67 39.17 -3.17
C GLY A 39 -2.61 38.28 -2.35
N GLY A 40 -3.25 37.28 -2.99
CA GLY A 40 -4.39 36.53 -2.45
C GLY A 40 -4.12 35.70 -1.18
N LYS A 41 -5.15 35.58 -0.35
CA LYS A 41 -5.14 34.97 0.99
C LYS A 41 -4.85 33.46 0.97
N THR A 42 -3.79 33.06 1.66
CA THR A 42 -3.61 31.72 2.23
C THR A 42 -4.51 31.61 3.49
N PRO A 43 -5.29 30.54 3.70
CA PRO A 43 -6.04 30.38 4.94
C PRO A 43 -5.09 30.03 6.08
N THR A 44 -5.10 30.84 7.13
CA THR A 44 -4.41 30.61 8.40
C THR A 44 -5.04 29.42 9.12
N TYR A 45 -4.35 28.29 9.14
CA TYR A 45 -4.69 27.15 9.98
C TYR A 45 -4.40 27.50 11.45
N GLY A 46 -5.42 27.44 12.30
CA GLY A 46 -5.22 27.45 13.75
C GLY A 46 -4.34 26.26 14.15
N THR A 47 -3.37 26.50 15.04
CA THR A 47 -2.50 25.46 15.58
C THR A 47 -3.36 24.39 16.26
N PRO A 48 -3.35 23.13 15.80
CA PRO A 48 -4.09 22.06 16.47
C PRO A 48 -3.53 21.86 17.88
N ALA A 49 -4.40 21.58 18.85
CA ALA A 49 -3.97 21.05 20.14
C ALA A 49 -3.08 19.81 19.92
N PRO A 50 -2.09 19.52 20.79
CA PRO A 50 -1.30 18.29 20.70
C PRO A 50 -2.24 17.10 20.61
N ALA A 51 -2.07 16.26 19.58
CA ALA A 51 -2.87 15.04 19.44
C ALA A 51 -2.71 14.22 20.72
N LYS A 52 -3.83 13.91 21.40
CA LYS A 52 -3.82 12.99 22.52
C LYS A 52 -3.25 11.66 22.02
N ASN A 53 -2.24 11.11 22.68
CA ASN A 53 -1.77 9.76 22.38
C ASN A 53 -2.94 8.80 22.58
N VAL A 54 -3.27 8.03 21.54
CA VAL A 54 -4.32 7.00 21.61
C VAL A 54 -3.80 5.86 22.46
N THR A 55 -4.62 5.41 23.40
CA THR A 55 -4.34 4.29 24.30
C THR A 55 -5.21 3.08 23.97
N ALA A 56 -4.84 1.90 24.47
CA ALA A 56 -5.67 0.70 24.36
C ALA A 56 -7.05 0.90 24.99
N GLU A 57 -7.11 1.65 26.10
CA GLU A 57 -8.34 2.01 26.80
C GLU A 57 -9.29 2.85 25.94
N ASP A 58 -8.77 3.77 25.12
CA ASP A 58 -9.57 4.56 24.18
C ASP A 58 -10.26 3.65 23.13
N LEU A 59 -9.64 2.52 22.77
CA LEU A 59 -10.15 1.58 21.77
C LEU A 59 -11.03 0.46 22.33
N LEU A 60 -10.75 -0.05 23.52
CA LEU A 60 -11.47 -1.20 24.09
C LEU A 60 -12.56 -0.79 25.09
N GLY A 61 -12.42 0.38 25.73
CA GLY A 61 -13.33 0.86 26.77
C GLY A 61 -13.22 0.03 28.06
N THR A 62 -12.80 0.65 29.16
CA THR A 62 -12.81 0.03 30.49
C THR A 62 -14.09 0.37 31.23
N SER A 63 -15.21 -0.22 30.84
CA SER A 63 -16.39 -0.25 31.70
C SER A 63 -17.22 -1.48 31.41
N GLU A 64 -17.23 -2.42 32.36
CA GLU A 64 -18.34 -3.36 32.45
C GLU A 64 -19.66 -2.56 32.45
N PRO A 65 -20.68 -2.99 31.70
CA PRO A 65 -21.99 -2.37 31.78
C PRO A 65 -22.43 -2.30 33.24
N PRO A 66 -23.04 -1.20 33.72
CA PRO A 66 -23.58 -1.13 35.06
C PRO A 66 -24.45 -2.37 35.35
N PRO A 67 -24.38 -2.98 36.55
CA PRO A 67 -25.22 -4.12 36.89
C PRO A 67 -26.70 -3.78 36.63
N GLY A 68 -27.33 -4.49 35.69
CA GLY A 68 -28.71 -4.24 35.26
C GLY A 68 -28.88 -3.43 33.96
N ALA A 69 -27.80 -3.07 33.26
CA ALA A 69 -27.88 -2.52 31.91
C ALA A 69 -28.40 -3.57 30.93
N THR A 70 -29.64 -3.41 30.45
CA THR A 70 -30.15 -4.13 29.28
C THR A 70 -29.34 -3.71 28.06
N THR A 71 -28.49 -4.61 27.56
CA THR A 71 -27.82 -4.43 26.27
C THR A 71 -28.85 -4.57 25.16
N THR A 72 -29.40 -3.45 24.68
CA THR A 72 -30.14 -3.45 23.42
C THR A 72 -29.20 -3.98 22.33
N PRO A 73 -29.56 -5.03 21.59
CA PRO A 73 -28.73 -5.53 20.50
C PRO A 73 -28.37 -4.40 19.53
N ALA A 74 -27.14 -4.39 19.04
CA ALA A 74 -26.76 -3.46 17.98
C ALA A 74 -27.74 -3.62 16.81
N PRO A 75 -28.20 -2.52 16.19
CA PRO A 75 -29.14 -2.59 15.09
C PRO A 75 -28.56 -3.42 13.94
N THR A 76 -29.30 -4.44 13.51
CA THR A 76 -28.96 -5.28 12.36
C THR A 76 -29.73 -4.80 11.13
N PRO A 77 -29.15 -4.83 9.91
CA PRO A 77 -29.93 -4.55 8.72
C PRO A 77 -31.13 -5.49 8.61
N ALA A 78 -32.26 -4.97 8.11
CA ALA A 78 -33.51 -5.72 8.04
C ALA A 78 -33.56 -6.72 6.87
N SER A 79 -32.75 -6.51 5.83
CA SER A 79 -32.73 -7.37 4.64
C SER A 79 -31.79 -8.57 4.79
N ASP A 80 -32.15 -9.68 4.14
CA ASP A 80 -31.27 -10.85 4.03
C ASP A 80 -30.13 -10.56 3.02
N PRO A 81 -28.85 -10.57 3.45
CA PRO A 81 -27.71 -10.31 2.58
C PRO A 81 -27.61 -11.25 1.37
N GLU A 82 -28.14 -12.47 1.46
CA GLU A 82 -28.03 -13.48 0.40
C GLU A 82 -28.97 -13.22 -0.79
N THR A 83 -30.03 -12.42 -0.58
CA THR A 83 -31.07 -12.19 -1.60
C THR A 83 -30.97 -10.81 -2.26
N GLY A 84 -30.13 -9.93 -1.71
CA GLY A 84 -29.96 -8.58 -2.19
C GLY A 84 -29.35 -8.53 -3.60
N LYS A 85 -29.93 -7.70 -4.47
CA LYS A 85 -29.35 -7.38 -5.77
C LYS A 85 -28.42 -6.18 -5.64
N ALA A 86 -27.21 -6.28 -6.18
CA ALA A 86 -26.24 -5.20 -6.14
C ALA A 86 -26.76 -3.96 -6.90
N ALA A 87 -26.75 -2.81 -6.26
CA ALA A 87 -26.99 -1.51 -6.88
C ALA A 87 -25.69 -0.88 -7.42
N LEU A 88 -24.55 -1.35 -6.91
CA LEU A 88 -23.22 -0.92 -7.29
C LEU A 88 -22.25 -2.10 -7.15
N THR A 89 -21.24 -2.18 -8.02
CA THR A 89 -20.15 -3.16 -7.90
C THR A 89 -18.81 -2.47 -8.11
N MET A 90 -17.75 -3.05 -7.54
CA MET A 90 -16.36 -2.62 -7.72
C MET A 90 -15.44 -3.84 -7.73
N LEU A 91 -14.21 -3.64 -8.18
CA LEU A 91 -13.11 -4.60 -8.05
C LEU A 91 -12.01 -3.95 -7.20
N ALA A 92 -11.20 -4.74 -6.50
CA ALA A 92 -10.08 -4.24 -5.72
C ALA A 92 -8.87 -5.17 -5.83
N ILE A 93 -7.68 -4.61 -6.07
CA ILE A 93 -6.45 -5.35 -6.40
C ILE A 93 -5.22 -4.61 -5.83
N GLY A 94 -4.29 -5.32 -5.22
CA GLY A 94 -2.99 -4.80 -4.76
C GLY A 94 -1.82 -5.47 -5.46
N ASP A 95 -0.66 -4.82 -5.46
CA ASP A 95 0.63 -5.42 -5.84
C ASP A 95 0.60 -6.05 -7.23
N TRP A 96 0.12 -5.26 -8.19
CA TRP A 96 -0.29 -5.77 -9.50
C TRP A 96 0.68 -5.39 -10.61
N GLY A 97 1.50 -4.34 -10.47
CA GLY A 97 2.33 -3.84 -11.55
C GLY A 97 3.70 -4.48 -11.66
N SER A 98 3.82 -5.55 -12.45
CA SER A 98 5.07 -6.30 -12.56
C SER A 98 6.20 -5.55 -13.28
N THR A 99 7.44 -6.02 -13.12
CA THR A 99 8.58 -5.61 -13.94
C THR A 99 8.35 -5.84 -15.43
N THR A 100 8.94 -4.97 -16.26
CA THR A 100 8.84 -5.04 -17.73
C THR A 100 9.85 -6.03 -18.35
N GLY A 101 9.74 -6.25 -19.67
CA GLY A 101 10.78 -6.95 -20.45
C GLY A 101 10.57 -8.45 -20.67
N LYS A 102 9.56 -9.07 -20.05
CA LYS A 102 9.20 -10.48 -20.27
C LYS A 102 8.70 -10.73 -21.69
N LYS A 103 9.07 -11.88 -22.26
CA LYS A 103 8.64 -12.36 -23.58
C LYS A 103 8.22 -13.82 -23.49
N SER A 104 7.31 -14.24 -24.37
CA SER A 104 7.00 -15.68 -24.49
C SER A 104 8.23 -16.43 -24.98
N GLY A 105 8.55 -17.55 -24.34
CA GLY A 105 9.73 -18.35 -24.64
C GLY A 105 9.60 -19.77 -24.09
N ASN A 106 10.58 -20.62 -24.37
CA ASN A 106 10.59 -22.02 -23.91
C ASN A 106 11.47 -22.22 -22.66
N THR A 107 12.35 -21.28 -22.37
CA THR A 107 13.34 -21.30 -21.28
C THR A 107 13.37 -19.95 -20.56
N LEU A 108 14.17 -19.85 -19.48
CA LEU A 108 14.36 -18.56 -18.83
C LEU A 108 15.21 -17.60 -19.68
N ASP A 109 16.15 -18.14 -20.46
CA ASP A 109 17.13 -17.35 -21.22
C ASP A 109 16.47 -16.60 -22.40
N ASP A 110 15.46 -17.19 -23.04
CA ASP A 110 14.71 -16.58 -24.14
C ASP A 110 13.47 -15.80 -23.66
N ALA A 111 12.90 -16.13 -22.49
CA ALA A 111 11.74 -15.43 -21.94
C ALA A 111 12.09 -14.08 -21.25
N GLY A 112 13.37 -13.83 -20.98
CA GLY A 112 13.87 -12.57 -20.41
C GLY A 112 13.86 -12.57 -18.87
N ASP A 113 14.13 -11.40 -18.29
CA ASP A 113 14.25 -11.25 -16.83
C ASP A 113 12.89 -11.55 -16.16
N PRO A 114 12.81 -12.57 -15.28
CA PRO A 114 11.60 -12.89 -14.54
C PRO A 114 11.17 -11.78 -13.57
N GLY A 115 12.10 -10.87 -13.24
CA GLY A 115 11.87 -9.64 -12.52
C GLY A 115 11.11 -9.84 -11.21
N SER A 116 10.03 -9.10 -10.97
CA SER A 116 9.34 -9.11 -9.68
C SER A 116 8.56 -10.39 -9.36
N CYS A 117 8.04 -11.07 -10.37
CA CYS A 117 7.11 -12.17 -10.13
C CYS A 117 7.75 -13.48 -9.66
N CYS A 118 9.10 -13.63 -9.66
CA CYS A 118 9.72 -14.94 -9.42
C CYS A 118 11.06 -14.91 -8.65
N LYS A 119 11.43 -13.81 -7.98
CA LYS A 119 12.77 -13.63 -7.39
C LYS A 119 13.11 -14.48 -6.16
N THR A 120 12.28 -15.45 -5.75
CA THR A 120 12.45 -16.21 -4.49
C THR A 120 12.81 -17.68 -4.63
N TYR A 121 13.08 -18.14 -5.84
CA TYR A 121 13.28 -19.57 -6.06
C TYR A 121 14.72 -20.07 -5.88
N GLY A 122 15.66 -19.15 -5.77
CA GLY A 122 17.06 -19.42 -5.55
C GLY A 122 17.34 -19.44 -4.06
N GLY A 123 17.78 -20.59 -3.54
CA GLY A 123 18.16 -20.74 -2.13
C GLY A 123 19.33 -19.83 -1.72
N SER A 124 19.97 -20.13 -0.60
CA SER A 124 21.10 -19.34 -0.12
C SER A 124 22.36 -19.42 -1.03
N GLY A 125 23.27 -18.46 -0.86
CA GLY A 125 24.56 -18.44 -1.57
C GLY A 125 24.49 -17.87 -3.00
N ALA A 126 25.31 -18.39 -3.91
CA ALA A 126 25.45 -17.87 -5.28
C ALA A 126 24.20 -17.97 -6.17
N ASN A 127 23.14 -18.59 -5.65
CA ASN A 127 21.85 -18.71 -6.31
C ASN A 127 20.75 -17.87 -5.66
N ALA A 128 21.03 -17.15 -4.57
CA ALA A 128 20.06 -16.23 -3.98
C ALA A 128 19.55 -15.25 -5.03
N ASN A 129 18.24 -15.04 -5.06
CA ASN A 129 17.55 -14.17 -6.02
C ASN A 129 17.54 -14.64 -7.49
N LYS A 130 17.84 -15.91 -7.76
CA LYS A 130 17.64 -16.53 -9.09
C LYS A 130 16.33 -17.28 -9.16
N VAL A 131 15.73 -17.37 -10.35
CA VAL A 131 14.61 -18.31 -10.57
C VAL A 131 15.13 -19.75 -10.52
N ASN A 132 14.43 -20.63 -9.82
CA ASN A 132 14.59 -22.08 -9.93
C ASN A 132 13.53 -22.60 -10.91
N PRO A 133 13.91 -22.85 -12.17
CA PRO A 133 12.98 -23.32 -13.20
C PRO A 133 12.41 -24.71 -12.88
N SER A 134 12.96 -25.43 -11.90
CA SER A 134 12.45 -26.74 -11.47
C SER A 134 11.16 -26.65 -10.62
N LYS A 135 10.76 -25.46 -10.18
CA LYS A 135 9.57 -25.28 -9.33
C LYS A 135 8.34 -25.18 -10.22
N ALA A 136 7.37 -26.08 -10.05
CA ALA A 136 6.15 -26.11 -10.85
C ALA A 136 5.38 -24.77 -10.82
N ARG A 137 5.42 -24.08 -9.68
CA ARG A 137 4.86 -22.75 -9.47
C ARG A 137 5.34 -21.69 -10.46
N ILE A 138 6.54 -21.82 -11.04
CA ILE A 138 7.04 -20.88 -12.06
C ILE A 138 6.10 -20.75 -13.25
N LYS A 139 5.31 -21.80 -13.53
CA LYS A 139 4.32 -21.79 -14.60
C LYS A 139 3.22 -20.77 -14.42
N VAL A 140 2.91 -20.44 -13.17
CA VAL A 140 1.91 -19.42 -12.83
C VAL A 140 2.60 -18.08 -12.63
N ASP A 141 3.66 -18.07 -11.82
CA ASP A 141 4.33 -16.86 -11.36
C ASP A 141 4.85 -15.99 -12.50
N PHE A 142 5.43 -16.59 -13.54
CA PHE A 142 6.10 -15.83 -14.60
C PHE A 142 5.17 -14.84 -15.31
N TRP A 143 3.90 -15.22 -15.50
CA TRP A 143 2.87 -14.43 -16.16
C TRP A 143 1.70 -14.05 -15.24
N ALA A 144 1.89 -14.10 -13.92
CA ALA A 144 0.82 -13.95 -12.93
C ALA A 144 -0.04 -12.69 -13.16
N GLN A 145 0.58 -11.53 -13.41
CA GLN A 145 -0.18 -10.30 -13.72
C GLN A 145 -1.13 -10.45 -14.92
N LEU A 146 -0.67 -11.09 -16.01
CA LEU A 146 -1.52 -11.31 -17.19
C LEU A 146 -2.67 -12.27 -16.86
N TYR A 147 -2.40 -13.35 -16.13
CA TYR A 147 -3.44 -14.29 -15.72
C TYR A 147 -4.48 -13.61 -14.80
N VAL A 148 -4.04 -12.82 -13.82
CA VAL A 148 -4.92 -12.03 -12.96
C VAL A 148 -5.71 -11.00 -13.78
N SER A 149 -5.10 -10.36 -14.77
CA SER A 149 -5.83 -9.42 -15.64
C SER A 149 -6.97 -10.10 -16.41
N THR A 150 -6.78 -11.36 -16.82
CA THR A 150 -7.81 -12.15 -17.51
C THR A 150 -8.99 -12.44 -16.59
N ILE A 151 -8.76 -12.95 -15.38
CA ILE A 151 -9.85 -13.20 -14.42
C ILE A 151 -10.50 -11.90 -13.91
N LEU A 152 -9.73 -10.80 -13.79
CA LEU A 152 -10.27 -9.48 -13.45
C LEU A 152 -11.27 -8.99 -14.52
N ALA A 153 -10.92 -9.17 -15.80
CA ALA A 153 -11.80 -8.84 -16.92
C ALA A 153 -13.04 -9.74 -16.99
N GLN A 154 -12.88 -11.04 -16.74
CA GLN A 154 -14.02 -11.97 -16.62
C GLN A 154 -14.97 -11.51 -15.51
N SER A 155 -14.45 -11.16 -14.32
CA SER A 155 -15.26 -10.67 -13.19
C SER A 155 -15.98 -9.38 -13.55
N ALA A 156 -15.31 -8.43 -14.23
CA ALA A 156 -15.96 -7.22 -14.71
C ALA A 156 -17.11 -7.50 -15.71
N GLY A 157 -16.97 -8.55 -16.52
CA GLY A 157 -18.01 -9.03 -17.43
C GLY A 157 -19.18 -9.70 -16.73
N GLU A 158 -18.92 -10.46 -15.66
CA GLU A 158 -19.94 -11.20 -14.90
C GLU A 158 -20.72 -10.31 -13.92
N LEU A 159 -20.06 -9.34 -13.28
CA LEU A 159 -20.68 -8.46 -12.29
C LEU A 159 -21.77 -7.58 -12.93
N LYS A 160 -22.87 -7.41 -12.17
CA LYS A 160 -24.04 -6.61 -12.56
C LYS A 160 -24.49 -5.74 -11.37
N PRO A 161 -24.51 -4.40 -11.49
CA PRO A 161 -24.06 -3.60 -12.64
C PRO A 161 -22.56 -3.78 -12.95
N LYS A 162 -22.10 -3.26 -14.10
CA LYS A 162 -20.67 -3.23 -14.45
C LYS A 162 -19.88 -2.54 -13.33
N PRO A 163 -18.66 -2.99 -12.96
CA PRO A 163 -17.90 -2.35 -11.90
C PRO A 163 -17.69 -0.87 -12.16
N ALA A 164 -18.02 -0.06 -11.16
CA ALA A 164 -17.85 1.38 -11.25
C ALA A 164 -16.37 1.78 -11.13
N ARG A 165 -15.59 1.05 -10.33
CA ARG A 165 -14.17 1.31 -10.08
C ARG A 165 -13.38 0.01 -9.97
N VAL A 166 -12.09 0.11 -10.27
CA VAL A 166 -11.06 -0.80 -9.75
C VAL A 166 -10.29 -0.04 -8.67
N ILE A 167 -10.15 -0.59 -7.48
CA ILE A 167 -9.43 0.03 -6.35
C ILE A 167 -8.04 -0.59 -6.29
N GLY A 168 -7.00 0.19 -6.56
CA GLY A 168 -5.60 -0.22 -6.51
C GLY A 168 -4.96 0.10 -5.17
N HIS A 169 -4.37 -0.92 -4.52
CA HIS A 169 -3.78 -0.79 -3.17
C HIS A 169 -2.28 -0.47 -3.16
N GLY A 170 -1.75 0.11 -4.24
CA GLY A 170 -0.33 0.44 -4.36
C GLY A 170 0.54 -0.72 -4.84
N ASP A 171 1.83 -0.41 -4.95
CA ASP A 171 2.83 -1.14 -5.72
C ASP A 171 2.38 -1.38 -7.16
N ASN A 172 2.07 -0.24 -7.78
CA ASN A 172 1.62 -0.13 -9.16
C ASN A 172 2.78 -0.33 -10.15
N ILE A 173 4.02 -0.10 -9.72
CA ILE A 173 5.21 -0.13 -10.58
C ILE A 173 6.41 -0.74 -9.83
N TYR A 174 6.53 -2.06 -9.84
CA TYR A 174 7.71 -2.78 -9.30
C TYR A 174 8.94 -2.63 -10.19
N TRP A 175 10.17 -2.56 -9.65
CA TRP A 175 10.55 -2.63 -8.22
C TRP A 175 10.75 -1.26 -7.57
N ASP A 176 11.03 -0.23 -8.37
CA ASP A 176 11.58 1.04 -7.92
C ASP A 176 10.78 2.24 -8.42
N GLY A 177 9.53 2.02 -8.82
CA GLY A 177 8.70 3.04 -9.43
C GLY A 177 9.24 3.42 -10.80
N ALA A 178 8.78 4.54 -11.33
CA ALA A 178 9.23 5.08 -12.61
C ALA A 178 10.17 6.28 -12.42
N GLY A 179 10.96 6.56 -13.45
CA GLY A 179 11.68 7.81 -13.62
C GLY A 179 11.02 8.68 -14.70
N PRO A 180 11.44 9.95 -14.80
CA PRO A 180 10.88 10.89 -15.78
C PRO A 180 11.11 10.46 -17.24
N GLY A 181 12.16 9.68 -17.49
CA GLY A 181 12.51 9.18 -18.82
C GLY A 181 11.78 7.91 -19.23
N ASP A 182 11.01 7.26 -18.34
CA ASP A 182 10.36 5.98 -18.65
C ASP A 182 8.92 5.82 -18.13
N ILE A 183 8.34 6.78 -17.41
CA ILE A 183 6.95 6.68 -16.92
C ILE A 183 5.95 6.24 -17.99
N ALA A 184 6.02 6.81 -19.20
CA ALA A 184 5.11 6.46 -20.29
C ALA A 184 5.27 4.99 -20.72
N TYR A 185 6.51 4.52 -20.81
CA TYR A 185 6.82 3.12 -21.13
C TYR A 185 6.34 2.18 -20.02
N ARG A 186 6.59 2.53 -18.75
CA ARG A 186 6.18 1.72 -17.59
C ARG A 186 4.67 1.59 -17.55
N MET A 187 3.93 2.69 -17.63
CA MET A 187 2.46 2.65 -17.63
C MET A 187 1.89 1.89 -18.84
N GLU A 188 2.49 2.03 -20.03
CA GLU A 188 2.07 1.26 -21.20
C GLU A 188 2.25 -0.26 -20.98
N GLU A 189 3.43 -0.69 -20.55
CA GLU A 189 3.75 -2.11 -20.43
C GLU A 189 3.13 -2.79 -19.22
N THR A 190 2.97 -2.09 -18.09
CA THR A 190 2.52 -2.71 -16.83
C THR A 190 1.07 -2.42 -16.51
N PHE A 191 0.46 -1.40 -17.13
CA PHE A 191 -0.95 -1.05 -16.89
C PHE A 191 -1.78 -1.15 -18.16
N GLU A 192 -1.50 -0.36 -19.19
CA GLU A 192 -2.39 -0.25 -20.34
C GLU A 192 -2.51 -1.56 -21.13
N LYS A 193 -1.38 -2.18 -21.50
CA LYS A 193 -1.39 -3.46 -22.22
C LYS A 193 -1.94 -4.61 -21.40
N LYS A 194 -1.75 -4.59 -20.07
CA LYS A 194 -2.15 -5.68 -19.17
C LYS A 194 -3.65 -5.67 -18.93
N TYR A 195 -4.25 -4.49 -18.81
CA TYR A 195 -5.68 -4.32 -18.52
C TYR A 195 -6.45 -3.71 -19.70
N ALA A 196 -6.14 -4.14 -20.92
CA ALA A 196 -6.73 -3.65 -22.18
C ALA A 196 -8.04 -4.35 -22.60
N GLN A 197 -8.50 -5.35 -21.83
CA GLN A 197 -9.68 -6.15 -22.19
C GLN A 197 -10.94 -5.26 -22.27
N PRO A 198 -11.86 -5.50 -23.23
CA PRO A 198 -13.06 -4.67 -23.40
C PRO A 198 -13.94 -4.53 -22.15
N ALA A 199 -14.02 -5.58 -21.32
CA ALA A 199 -14.77 -5.56 -20.08
C ALA A 199 -14.24 -4.53 -19.06
N LEU A 200 -12.94 -4.21 -19.11
CA LEU A 200 -12.28 -3.23 -18.24
C LEU A 200 -12.20 -1.83 -18.86
N ALA A 201 -12.55 -1.68 -20.14
CA ALA A 201 -12.48 -0.40 -20.83
C ALA A 201 -13.32 0.68 -20.12
N GLY A 202 -12.71 1.85 -19.95
CA GLY A 202 -13.30 3.01 -19.29
C GLY A 202 -13.55 2.89 -17.78
N ILE A 203 -13.32 1.72 -17.15
CA ILE A 203 -13.46 1.62 -15.68
C ILE A 203 -12.30 2.36 -15.04
N LYS A 204 -12.60 3.35 -14.20
CA LYS A 204 -11.60 4.16 -13.52
C LYS A 204 -10.90 3.35 -12.40
N TRP A 205 -9.59 3.43 -12.37
CA TRP A 205 -8.68 2.82 -11.41
C TRP A 205 -8.29 3.85 -10.36
N VAL A 206 -8.70 3.61 -9.11
CA VAL A 206 -8.50 4.48 -7.95
C VAL A 206 -7.30 3.95 -7.18
N ASN A 207 -6.14 4.58 -7.33
CA ASN A 207 -4.86 4.04 -6.85
C ASN A 207 -4.26 4.88 -5.71
N VAL A 208 -3.42 4.22 -4.93
CA VAL A 208 -2.48 4.82 -3.97
C VAL A 208 -1.05 4.40 -4.32
N ALA A 209 -0.05 5.00 -3.67
CA ALA A 209 1.34 4.57 -3.76
C ALA A 209 1.65 3.51 -2.69
N GLY A 210 2.38 2.46 -3.07
CA GLY A 210 3.14 1.62 -2.15
C GLY A 210 4.61 2.02 -2.08
N ASN A 211 5.43 1.27 -1.35
CA ASN A 211 6.85 1.61 -1.18
C ASN A 211 7.62 1.47 -2.49
N HIS A 212 7.27 0.50 -3.33
CA HIS A 212 7.96 0.29 -4.60
C HIS A 212 7.70 1.46 -5.55
N ASP A 213 6.50 2.03 -5.54
CA ASP A 213 6.12 3.20 -6.34
C ASP A 213 7.00 4.42 -6.08
N ILE A 214 7.50 4.56 -4.85
CA ILE A 214 8.35 5.68 -4.40
C ILE A 214 9.83 5.29 -4.20
N GLY A 215 10.24 4.12 -4.72
CA GLY A 215 11.65 3.73 -4.81
C GLY A 215 12.17 2.80 -3.71
N GLY A 216 11.29 1.99 -3.13
CA GLY A 216 11.61 1.12 -2.00
C GLY A 216 12.59 -0.03 -2.27
N SER A 217 13.12 -0.28 -3.47
CA SER A 217 13.98 -1.48 -3.72
C SER A 217 15.40 -1.19 -4.19
N GLU A 218 15.78 0.07 -4.37
CA GLU A 218 17.06 0.48 -4.95
C GLU A 218 17.32 1.95 -4.60
N TYR A 219 18.20 2.62 -5.33
CA TYR A 219 18.30 4.06 -5.27
C TYR A 219 17.06 4.77 -5.83
N ILE A 220 16.75 5.94 -5.27
CA ILE A 220 15.59 6.74 -5.68
C ILE A 220 15.92 7.64 -6.88
N CYS A 221 17.14 8.17 -6.96
CA CYS A 221 17.49 9.17 -7.97
C CYS A 221 17.81 8.55 -9.34
N GLY A 222 17.37 9.18 -10.42
CA GLY A 222 17.72 8.78 -11.79
C GLY A 222 16.55 8.80 -12.77
N GLU A 223 16.87 8.67 -14.05
CA GLU A 223 15.93 8.98 -15.14
C GLU A 223 15.01 7.82 -15.51
N LYS A 224 15.40 6.57 -15.25
CA LYS A 224 14.65 5.38 -15.70
C LYS A 224 15.02 4.13 -14.91
N ASP A 225 14.15 3.13 -15.02
CA ASP A 225 14.29 1.79 -14.46
C ASP A 225 15.65 1.15 -14.81
N TYR A 226 16.12 0.30 -13.92
CA TYR A 226 17.43 -0.37 -13.95
C TYR A 226 18.66 0.57 -14.04
N ASN A 227 18.47 1.89 -14.00
CA ASN A 227 19.54 2.90 -14.10
C ASN A 227 19.40 3.98 -13.02
N PHE A 228 18.71 3.69 -11.92
CA PHE A 228 18.73 4.55 -10.75
C PHE A 228 20.13 4.55 -10.11
N VAL A 229 20.49 5.70 -9.55
CA VAL A 229 21.83 6.04 -9.06
C VAL A 229 21.73 6.67 -7.68
N LYS A 230 22.83 6.58 -6.94
CA LYS A 230 22.98 7.27 -5.67
C LYS A 230 22.66 8.77 -5.83
N CYS A 231 21.76 9.28 -5.01
CA CYS A 231 21.49 10.71 -4.90
C CYS A 231 22.75 11.48 -4.46
N LYS A 232 23.03 12.58 -5.13
CA LYS A 232 24.16 13.48 -4.87
C LYS A 232 24.08 14.10 -3.48
N ASP A 233 22.90 14.55 -3.10
CA ASP A 233 22.64 15.25 -1.84
C ASP A 233 21.16 15.09 -1.42
N THR A 234 20.83 15.59 -0.23
CA THR A 234 19.48 15.50 0.35
C THR A 234 18.43 16.22 -0.51
N ALA A 235 18.81 17.31 -1.19
CA ALA A 235 17.87 18.04 -2.03
C ALA A 235 17.47 17.22 -3.26
N GLU A 236 18.44 16.53 -3.88
CA GLU A 236 18.17 15.61 -4.98
C GLU A 236 17.33 14.41 -4.53
N LEU A 237 17.62 13.84 -3.35
CA LEU A 237 16.81 12.77 -2.78
C LEU A 237 15.33 13.17 -2.66
N LEU A 238 15.05 14.30 -2.02
CA LEU A 238 13.68 14.78 -1.80
C LEU A 238 12.98 15.12 -3.12
N LYS A 239 13.72 15.69 -4.09
CA LYS A 239 13.21 15.97 -5.42
C LYS A 239 12.75 14.69 -6.13
N TYR A 240 13.57 13.64 -6.15
CA TYR A 240 13.19 12.39 -6.83
C TYR A 240 12.15 11.59 -6.05
N LEU A 241 12.12 11.70 -4.72
CA LEU A 241 11.07 11.14 -3.89
C LEU A 241 9.69 11.72 -4.26
N ASP A 242 9.58 13.05 -4.38
CA ASP A 242 8.37 13.71 -4.91
C ASP A 242 8.08 13.30 -6.36
N LEU A 243 9.11 13.32 -7.22
CA LEU A 243 8.96 13.03 -8.64
C LEU A 243 8.41 11.63 -8.90
N LYS A 244 8.85 10.60 -8.16
CA LYS A 244 8.34 9.23 -8.32
C LYS A 244 6.83 9.14 -8.12
N PHE A 245 6.31 9.85 -7.13
CA PHE A 245 4.87 9.96 -6.91
C PHE A 245 4.20 10.79 -8.03
N ASP A 246 4.72 11.99 -8.29
CA ASP A 246 4.15 12.96 -9.24
C ASP A 246 4.00 12.39 -10.65
N LEU A 247 4.95 11.56 -11.09
CA LEU A 247 4.90 10.90 -12.40
C LEU A 247 3.67 10.01 -12.55
N GLN A 248 3.32 9.25 -11.52
CA GLN A 248 2.09 8.46 -11.51
C GLN A 248 0.86 9.36 -11.37
N ALA A 249 0.94 10.39 -10.53
CA ALA A 249 -0.20 11.27 -10.28
C ALA A 249 -0.62 12.11 -11.49
N GLN A 250 0.35 12.47 -12.32
CA GLN A 250 0.16 13.26 -13.54
C GLN A 250 -0.16 12.39 -14.76
N TYR A 251 -0.03 11.06 -14.66
CA TYR A 251 -0.25 10.17 -15.79
C TYR A 251 -1.68 10.26 -16.32
N LYS A 252 -1.81 10.28 -17.65
CA LYS A 252 -3.07 10.32 -18.38
C LYS A 252 -3.22 9.08 -19.23
N SER A 253 -4.12 8.21 -18.79
CA SER A 253 -4.41 6.97 -19.50
C SER A 253 -5.04 7.27 -20.88
N PRO A 254 -4.52 6.69 -21.98
CA PRO A 254 -5.17 6.80 -23.29
C PRO A 254 -6.57 6.14 -23.32
N ASN A 255 -6.85 5.22 -22.40
CA ASN A 255 -8.16 4.59 -22.24
C ASN A 255 -9.09 5.46 -21.37
N GLN A 256 -9.60 6.56 -21.95
CA GLN A 256 -10.56 7.47 -21.32
C GLN A 256 -10.10 8.12 -19.99
N ASP A 257 -8.79 8.37 -19.84
CA ASP A 257 -8.19 8.90 -18.60
C ASP A 257 -8.62 8.11 -17.35
N ARG A 258 -8.61 6.77 -17.46
CA ARG A 258 -9.07 5.88 -16.39
C ARG A 258 -8.10 5.73 -15.22
N TRP A 259 -6.91 6.34 -15.26
CA TRP A 259 -5.96 6.33 -14.15
C TRP A 259 -6.27 7.45 -13.16
N LEU A 260 -6.51 7.12 -11.89
CA LEU A 260 -6.80 8.09 -10.83
C LEU A 260 -5.87 7.89 -9.63
N MET A 261 -4.95 8.83 -9.45
CA MET A 261 -4.07 8.92 -8.28
C MET A 261 -3.69 10.39 -8.08
N LYS A 262 -4.58 11.21 -7.51
CA LYS A 262 -4.43 12.68 -7.63
C LYS A 262 -3.45 13.31 -6.65
N ASP A 263 -3.26 12.68 -5.50
CA ASP A 263 -2.48 13.20 -4.38
C ASP A 263 -2.24 12.06 -3.37
N HIS A 264 -1.36 12.25 -2.39
CA HIS A 264 -1.11 11.32 -1.28
C HIS A 264 -2.35 11.10 -0.42
N TYR A 265 -3.30 12.03 -0.47
CA TYR A 265 -4.62 11.89 0.11
C TYR A 265 -5.71 12.43 -0.80
N TYR A 266 -6.73 11.62 -1.08
CA TYR A 266 -7.93 12.10 -1.75
C TYR A 266 -9.13 11.18 -1.52
N VAL A 267 -10.33 11.73 -1.70
CA VAL A 267 -11.59 10.97 -1.63
C VAL A 267 -12.16 10.78 -3.02
N GLU A 268 -12.55 9.54 -3.35
CA GLU A 268 -13.38 9.22 -4.51
C GLU A 268 -14.76 8.80 -4.03
N SER A 269 -15.78 9.58 -4.40
CA SER A 269 -17.18 9.30 -4.07
C SER A 269 -17.89 8.68 -5.27
N VAL A 270 -18.56 7.55 -5.06
CA VAL A 270 -19.28 6.81 -6.09
C VAL A 270 -20.72 6.59 -5.63
N LYS A 271 -21.69 6.75 -6.54
CA LYS A 271 -23.11 6.48 -6.26
C LYS A 271 -23.66 5.49 -7.28
N SER A 272 -24.59 4.65 -6.86
CA SER A 272 -25.40 3.85 -7.79
C SER A 272 -26.26 4.76 -8.67
N GLU A 273 -26.66 4.27 -9.85
CA GLU A 273 -27.48 5.04 -10.80
C GLU A 273 -28.82 5.49 -10.20
N ASP A 274 -29.42 4.65 -9.36
CA ASP A 274 -30.67 4.94 -8.65
C ASP A 274 -30.47 5.79 -7.37
N GLY A 275 -29.22 6.11 -7.02
CA GLY A 275 -28.86 6.86 -5.82
C GLY A 275 -29.10 6.14 -4.49
N SER A 276 -29.49 4.86 -4.50
CA SER A 276 -29.78 4.08 -3.30
C SER A 276 -28.54 3.73 -2.46
N VAL A 277 -27.37 3.70 -3.10
CA VAL A 277 -26.07 3.41 -2.49
C VAL A 277 -25.08 4.49 -2.83
N SER A 278 -24.29 4.90 -1.83
CA SER A 278 -23.11 5.74 -2.00
C SER A 278 -21.92 5.16 -1.25
N VAL A 279 -20.74 5.24 -1.86
CA VAL A 279 -19.49 4.76 -1.28
C VAL A 279 -18.46 5.88 -1.37
N ASP A 280 -17.91 6.26 -0.23
CA ASP A 280 -16.73 7.12 -0.16
C ASP A 280 -15.49 6.26 0.05
N ILE A 281 -14.52 6.39 -0.87
CA ILE A 281 -13.22 5.71 -0.82
C ILE A 281 -12.17 6.75 -0.42
N PHE A 282 -11.61 6.57 0.77
CA PHE A 282 -10.56 7.42 1.33
C PHE A 282 -9.21 6.80 0.98
N ASN A 283 -8.50 7.42 0.04
CA ASN A 283 -7.21 6.94 -0.48
C ASN A 283 -6.09 7.60 0.30
N LEU A 284 -5.28 6.79 1.00
CA LEU A 284 -4.32 7.26 2.00
C LEU A 284 -2.90 6.82 1.66
N ASP A 285 -1.93 7.65 1.99
CA ASP A 285 -0.53 7.27 2.04
C ASP A 285 -0.19 6.70 3.43
N THR A 286 0.35 5.48 3.45
CA THR A 286 0.79 4.80 4.67
C THR A 286 2.25 4.33 4.58
N ASN A 287 3.04 4.92 3.66
CA ASN A 287 4.45 4.58 3.49
C ASN A 287 5.30 4.89 4.73
N HIS A 288 4.76 5.60 5.72
CA HIS A 288 5.38 5.74 7.05
C HIS A 288 5.46 4.44 7.87
N ALA A 289 5.01 3.29 7.31
CA ALA A 289 5.02 2.01 7.99
C ALA A 289 6.44 1.64 8.47
N ASP A 290 6.51 0.99 9.63
CA ASP A 290 7.77 0.65 10.28
C ASP A 290 8.43 -0.57 9.63
N SER A 291 7.63 -1.51 9.14
CA SER A 291 8.10 -2.64 8.34
C SER A 291 7.98 -2.32 6.85
N HIS A 292 9.09 -2.43 6.11
CA HIS A 292 9.17 -2.33 4.64
C HIS A 292 8.65 -1.03 3.97
N GLY A 293 8.17 -0.07 4.75
CA GLY A 293 7.80 1.28 4.29
C GLY A 293 8.99 2.24 4.35
N LEU A 294 8.89 3.17 5.30
CA LEU A 294 9.77 4.33 5.42
C LEU A 294 11.24 3.93 5.46
N GLN A 295 11.56 2.92 6.26
CA GLN A 295 12.93 2.45 6.42
C GLN A 295 13.51 1.98 5.08
N GLN A 296 12.73 1.22 4.32
CA GLN A 296 13.16 0.64 3.05
C GLN A 296 13.40 1.73 2.01
N VAL A 297 12.47 2.68 1.89
CA VAL A 297 12.56 3.81 0.96
C VAL A 297 13.72 4.74 1.32
N CYS A 298 13.82 5.16 2.58
CA CYS A 298 14.81 6.15 2.97
C CYS A 298 16.24 5.59 3.08
N CYS A 299 16.40 4.32 3.48
CA CYS A 299 17.73 3.72 3.53
C CYS A 299 18.29 3.40 2.14
N GLN A 300 17.46 3.04 1.14
CA GLN A 300 17.92 2.60 -0.18
C GLN A 300 18.95 1.46 -0.09
N CYS A 301 18.70 0.53 0.84
CA CYS A 301 19.69 -0.41 1.33
C CYS A 301 20.26 -1.32 0.24
N TYR A 302 19.41 -1.81 -0.66
CA TYR A 302 19.83 -2.62 -1.80
C TYR A 302 20.78 -1.84 -2.73
N GLY A 303 20.54 -0.56 -2.95
CA GLY A 303 21.44 0.27 -3.75
C GLY A 303 22.80 0.47 -3.09
N TYR A 304 22.81 0.81 -1.80
CA TYR A 304 24.06 1.00 -1.06
C TYR A 304 24.84 -0.32 -0.85
N SER A 305 24.17 -1.45 -0.73
CA SER A 305 24.81 -2.78 -0.60
C SER A 305 25.78 -3.09 -1.74
N LYS A 306 25.49 -2.60 -2.95
CA LYS A 306 26.36 -2.75 -4.13
C LYS A 306 27.65 -1.94 -4.01
N LEU A 307 27.60 -0.80 -3.31
CA LEU A 307 28.75 0.08 -3.08
C LEU A 307 29.61 -0.44 -1.92
N THR A 308 28.98 -0.77 -0.80
CA THR A 308 29.64 -1.23 0.43
C THR A 308 30.13 -2.67 0.34
N LYS A 309 29.58 -3.46 -0.58
CA LYS A 309 29.81 -4.91 -0.70
C LYS A 309 29.34 -5.70 0.53
N THR A 310 28.44 -5.13 1.33
CA THR A 310 27.78 -5.81 2.46
C THR A 310 26.31 -6.07 2.13
N PRO A 311 25.79 -7.28 2.33
CA PRO A 311 24.39 -7.61 2.02
C PRO A 311 23.41 -6.65 2.70
N CYS A 312 22.32 -6.35 2.01
CA CYS A 312 21.17 -5.71 2.63
C CYS A 312 20.43 -6.72 3.52
N THR A 313 20.12 -6.33 4.74
CA THR A 313 19.44 -7.16 5.74
C THR A 313 17.99 -6.75 5.94
N GLY A 314 17.62 -5.54 5.52
CA GLY A 314 16.29 -4.95 5.75
C GLY A 314 16.13 -4.31 7.13
N ASN A 315 17.16 -4.37 7.98
CA ASN A 315 17.18 -3.84 9.35
C ASN A 315 18.25 -2.76 9.54
N GLU A 316 18.75 -2.17 8.44
CA GLU A 316 19.73 -1.11 8.49
C GLU A 316 19.14 0.11 9.19
N GLU A 317 19.92 0.72 10.07
CA GLU A 317 19.51 1.89 10.85
C GLU A 317 20.20 3.16 10.33
N PRO A 318 19.67 4.36 10.62
CA PRO A 318 20.30 5.62 10.25
C PRO A 318 21.73 5.71 10.81
N GLY A 319 22.71 5.90 9.93
CA GLY A 319 24.13 5.90 10.27
C GLY A 319 24.88 4.67 9.78
N ASP A 320 24.17 3.58 9.47
CA ASP A 320 24.75 2.43 8.81
C ASP A 320 25.19 2.78 7.38
N ALA A 321 26.31 2.20 6.92
CA ALA A 321 26.81 2.45 5.57
C ALA A 321 25.82 2.05 4.47
N ASN A 322 24.95 1.07 4.75
CA ASN A 322 23.88 0.66 3.85
C ASN A 322 22.61 1.51 3.97
N CYS A 323 22.45 2.38 4.98
CA CYS A 323 21.30 3.26 5.10
C CYS A 323 21.66 4.70 4.74
N ALA A 324 21.16 5.18 3.60
CA ALA A 324 21.47 6.51 3.06
C ALA A 324 22.99 6.80 2.99
N GLY A 325 23.81 5.74 2.82
CA GLY A 325 25.26 5.85 2.80
C GLY A 325 25.88 6.29 4.14
N GLY A 326 25.20 6.05 5.26
CA GLY A 326 25.58 6.52 6.60
C GLY A 326 25.16 7.96 6.90
N ASN A 327 24.42 8.62 6.00
CA ASN A 327 24.01 10.01 6.17
C ASN A 327 22.69 10.10 6.95
N VAL A 328 22.80 10.25 8.27
CA VAL A 328 21.65 10.42 9.19
C VAL A 328 20.76 11.61 8.81
N GLY A 329 21.35 12.73 8.38
CA GLY A 329 20.58 13.93 8.01
C GLY A 329 19.75 13.73 6.73
N MET A 330 20.30 13.02 5.75
CA MET A 330 19.59 12.65 4.52
C MET A 330 18.45 11.67 4.82
N PHE A 331 18.69 10.66 5.64
CA PHE A 331 17.65 9.73 6.09
C PHE A 331 16.52 10.47 6.81
N ASN A 332 16.85 11.31 7.80
CA ASN A 332 15.84 12.04 8.58
C ASN A 332 15.00 12.99 7.70
N ALA A 333 15.60 13.65 6.72
CA ALA A 333 14.85 14.50 5.80
C ALA A 333 13.86 13.70 4.95
N CYS A 334 14.25 12.51 4.46
CA CYS A 334 13.36 11.60 3.77
C CYS A 334 12.24 11.10 4.69
N LYS A 335 12.59 10.70 5.92
CA LYS A 335 11.64 10.27 6.94
C LYS A 335 10.58 11.35 7.22
N ASP A 336 11.02 12.58 7.47
CA ASP A 336 10.13 13.71 7.78
C ASP A 336 9.16 13.99 6.63
N LYS A 337 9.61 13.79 5.38
CA LYS A 337 8.76 13.92 4.19
C LYS A 337 7.66 12.86 4.15
N ILE A 338 8.01 11.58 4.33
CA ILE A 338 7.06 10.46 4.32
C ILE A 338 6.08 10.55 5.50
N ASP A 339 6.58 10.86 6.70
CA ASP A 339 5.72 11.10 7.88
C ASP A 339 4.77 12.28 7.64
N GLY A 340 5.23 13.32 6.92
CA GLY A 340 4.40 14.45 6.50
C GLY A 340 3.23 14.04 5.61
N TRP A 341 3.46 13.14 4.64
CA TRP A 341 2.41 12.59 3.79
C TRP A 341 1.38 11.78 4.58
N ALA A 342 1.84 10.86 5.43
CA ALA A 342 0.95 10.03 6.24
C ALA A 342 0.14 10.88 7.24
N LYS A 343 0.76 11.91 7.83
CA LYS A 343 0.05 12.89 8.67
C LYS A 343 -1.02 13.64 7.88
N ALA A 344 -0.71 14.11 6.67
CA ALA A 344 -1.69 14.79 5.82
C ALA A 344 -2.85 13.86 5.45
N SER A 345 -2.58 12.59 5.16
CA SER A 345 -3.62 11.58 4.92
C SER A 345 -4.48 11.31 6.14
N LEU A 346 -3.89 11.21 7.34
CA LEU A 346 -4.65 11.03 8.58
C LEU A 346 -5.56 12.24 8.88
N ASP A 347 -5.01 13.46 8.81
CA ASP A 347 -5.75 14.70 9.06
C ASP A 347 -6.87 14.90 8.02
N GLY A 348 -6.56 14.63 6.75
CA GLY A 348 -7.52 14.67 5.65
C GLY A 348 -8.66 13.67 5.84
N ALA A 349 -8.31 12.41 6.12
CA ALA A 349 -9.27 11.34 6.35
C ALA A 349 -10.18 11.66 7.53
N ALA A 350 -9.64 12.10 8.67
CA ALA A 350 -10.44 12.47 9.83
C ALA A 350 -11.44 13.59 9.50
N ARG A 351 -11.00 14.62 8.78
CA ARG A 351 -11.84 15.75 8.37
C ARG A 351 -13.00 15.31 7.47
N ASP A 352 -12.74 14.45 6.48
CA ASP A 352 -13.73 14.13 5.46
C ASP A 352 -14.61 12.94 5.88
N LEU A 353 -14.10 11.98 6.67
CA LEU A 353 -14.87 10.92 7.31
C LEU A 353 -15.92 11.49 8.28
N ALA A 354 -15.58 12.55 9.02
CA ALA A 354 -16.50 13.27 9.91
C ALA A 354 -17.68 13.91 9.15
N LYS A 355 -17.49 14.27 7.88
CA LYS A 355 -18.52 14.88 7.03
C LYS A 355 -19.26 13.87 6.17
N SER A 356 -18.67 12.68 5.96
CA SER A 356 -19.22 11.67 5.05
C SER A 356 -20.55 11.12 5.57
N THR A 357 -21.56 11.23 4.73
CA THR A 357 -22.89 10.61 4.88
C THR A 357 -23.08 9.43 3.93
N ALA A 358 -22.00 8.91 3.34
CA ALA A 358 -22.08 7.81 2.40
C ALA A 358 -22.62 6.54 3.07
N THR A 359 -23.29 5.68 2.30
CA THR A 359 -23.79 4.38 2.76
C THR A 359 -22.63 3.51 3.25
N TYR A 360 -21.50 3.56 2.57
CA TYR A 360 -20.27 2.88 2.98
C TYR A 360 -19.07 3.81 2.94
N LYS A 361 -18.13 3.55 3.86
CA LYS A 361 -16.87 4.26 4.02
C LYS A 361 -15.75 3.23 3.94
N ILE A 362 -14.90 3.35 2.93
CA ILE A 362 -13.80 2.43 2.65
C ILE A 362 -12.49 3.20 2.76
N ILE A 363 -11.50 2.64 3.45
CA ILE A 363 -10.11 3.09 3.35
C ILE A 363 -9.40 2.23 2.32
N ASN A 364 -8.73 2.89 1.37
CA ASN A 364 -7.80 2.28 0.42
C ASN A 364 -6.40 2.78 0.71
N THR A 365 -5.45 1.88 0.96
CA THR A 365 -4.06 2.24 1.22
C THR A 365 -3.13 1.07 0.91
N HIS A 366 -1.82 1.20 1.15
CA HIS A 366 -0.87 0.13 0.88
C HIS A 366 -0.56 -0.75 2.10
N TYR A 367 -0.44 -0.18 3.30
CA TYR A 367 -0.07 -0.92 4.49
C TYR A 367 -1.23 -1.22 5.44
N SER A 368 -1.23 -2.42 6.03
CA SER A 368 -2.05 -2.75 7.20
C SER A 368 -1.46 -2.14 8.49
N PRO A 369 -2.29 -1.54 9.37
CA PRO A 369 -1.85 -1.04 10.67
C PRO A 369 -1.22 -2.11 11.58
N HIS A 370 -1.80 -3.31 11.67
CA HIS A 370 -1.36 -4.32 12.65
C HIS A 370 -0.25 -5.26 12.17
N PHE A 371 0.00 -5.29 10.86
CA PHE A 371 1.11 -6.10 10.33
C PHE A 371 2.38 -5.28 10.10
N HIS A 372 2.25 -3.97 9.85
CA HIS A 372 3.38 -3.18 9.37
C HIS A 372 3.70 -1.95 10.22
N MET A 373 2.90 -1.64 11.23
CA MET A 373 3.11 -0.47 12.07
C MET A 373 3.29 -0.86 13.54
N GLY A 374 4.25 -0.21 14.18
CA GLY A 374 4.42 -0.24 15.62
C GLY A 374 3.20 0.35 16.32
N GLU A 375 3.03 -0.05 17.59
CA GLU A 375 1.81 0.18 18.36
C GLU A 375 1.29 1.63 18.32
N PRO A 376 2.11 2.70 18.49
CA PRO A 376 1.58 4.06 18.46
C PRO A 376 0.90 4.45 17.13
N LYS A 377 1.49 4.04 16.00
CA LYS A 377 0.92 4.28 14.66
C LYS A 377 -0.30 3.39 14.42
N MET A 378 -0.22 2.11 14.81
CA MET A 378 -1.35 1.17 14.74
C MET A 378 -2.58 1.71 15.48
N LEU A 379 -2.42 2.11 16.74
CA LEU A 379 -3.51 2.65 17.57
C LEU A 379 -4.10 3.93 16.96
N THR A 380 -3.27 4.77 16.34
CA THR A 380 -3.73 6.00 15.67
C THR A 380 -4.68 5.68 14.51
N TRP A 381 -4.33 4.73 13.63
CA TRP A 381 -5.19 4.33 12.52
C TRP A 381 -6.43 3.56 12.99
N TYR A 382 -6.29 2.70 14.00
CA TYR A 382 -7.44 2.06 14.64
C TYR A 382 -8.42 3.06 15.20
N ASN A 383 -7.95 4.10 15.87
CA ASN A 383 -8.80 5.15 16.40
C ASN A 383 -9.55 5.89 15.29
N LEU A 384 -8.92 6.16 14.14
CA LEU A 384 -9.60 6.72 12.97
C LEU A 384 -10.76 5.81 12.53
N THR A 385 -10.51 4.51 12.36
CA THR A 385 -11.54 3.57 11.90
C THR A 385 -12.70 3.44 12.88
N LYS A 386 -12.40 3.35 14.17
CA LYS A 386 -13.39 3.26 15.26
C LYS A 386 -14.22 4.55 15.37
N THR A 387 -13.55 5.70 15.42
CA THR A 387 -14.19 7.01 15.65
C THR A 387 -15.20 7.34 14.56
N TYR A 388 -14.88 7.02 13.30
CA TYR A 388 -15.72 7.43 12.17
C TYR A 388 -16.54 6.29 11.54
N GLY A 389 -16.48 5.09 12.11
CA GLY A 389 -17.22 3.91 11.65
C GLY A 389 -16.85 3.51 10.21
N VAL A 390 -15.55 3.30 9.98
CA VAL A 390 -15.06 2.77 8.69
C VAL A 390 -15.53 1.32 8.55
N HIS A 391 -16.07 0.97 7.37
CA HIS A 391 -16.62 -0.36 7.12
C HIS A 391 -15.53 -1.35 6.73
N ALA A 392 -14.66 -0.94 5.80
CA ALA A 392 -13.56 -1.76 5.34
C ALA A 392 -12.27 -0.94 5.14
N TRP A 393 -11.16 -1.58 5.44
CA TRP A 393 -9.80 -1.17 5.13
C TRP A 393 -9.22 -2.19 4.15
N PHE A 394 -8.84 -1.74 2.97
CA PHE A 394 -8.15 -2.59 2.00
C PHE A 394 -6.70 -2.13 1.88
N ASN A 395 -5.79 -3.12 1.89
CA ASN A 395 -4.38 -2.89 1.68
C ASN A 395 -3.72 -4.00 0.86
N GLY A 396 -2.55 -3.69 0.31
CA GLY A 396 -1.66 -4.63 -0.37
C GLY A 396 -0.47 -4.96 0.51
N HIS A 397 0.73 -4.82 -0.05
CA HIS A 397 2.05 -4.95 0.58
C HIS A 397 2.42 -6.37 0.99
N THR A 398 1.61 -6.99 1.85
CA THR A 398 1.71 -8.43 2.05
C THR A 398 1.16 -9.09 0.80
N HIS A 399 2.01 -9.84 0.08
CA HIS A 399 1.65 -10.46 -1.20
C HIS A 399 0.73 -11.69 -1.05
N GLY A 400 -0.30 -11.58 -0.23
CA GLY A 400 -1.24 -12.63 0.09
C GLY A 400 -2.62 -12.04 0.34
N PHE A 401 -3.48 -12.87 0.92
CA PHE A 401 -4.85 -12.46 1.25
C PHE A 401 -5.22 -12.90 2.66
N ASN A 402 -5.88 -12.00 3.38
CA ASN A 402 -6.52 -12.31 4.64
C ASN A 402 -7.76 -11.45 4.84
N HIS A 403 -8.44 -11.74 5.94
CA HIS A 403 -9.54 -10.95 6.43
C HIS A 403 -9.54 -10.97 7.95
N ASP A 404 -9.28 -9.81 8.56
CA ASP A 404 -9.36 -9.57 9.99
C ASP A 404 -10.54 -8.64 10.31
N VAL A 405 -11.02 -8.67 11.54
CA VAL A 405 -12.10 -7.79 12.00
C VAL A 405 -11.75 -7.20 13.37
N ALA A 406 -11.88 -5.89 13.50
CA ALA A 406 -11.69 -5.22 14.78
C ALA A 406 -12.88 -5.43 15.73
N LYS A 407 -12.64 -5.25 17.04
CA LYS A 407 -13.72 -5.34 18.06
C LYS A 407 -14.86 -4.34 17.85
N TRP A 408 -14.62 -3.26 17.09
CA TRP A 408 -15.64 -2.28 16.67
C TRP A 408 -16.23 -2.54 15.27
N ASN A 409 -15.98 -3.73 14.69
CA ASN A 409 -16.51 -4.22 13.42
C ASN A 409 -16.06 -3.46 12.15
N THR A 410 -14.91 -2.79 12.17
CA THR A 410 -14.18 -2.49 10.92
C THR A 410 -13.52 -3.76 10.40
N HIS A 411 -13.70 -4.05 9.12
CA HIS A 411 -13.09 -5.19 8.45
C HIS A 411 -11.78 -4.78 7.75
N PHE A 412 -10.72 -5.56 7.92
CA PHE A 412 -9.41 -5.33 7.31
C PHE A 412 -9.13 -6.47 6.32
N PHE A 413 -8.85 -6.12 5.07
CA PHE A 413 -8.56 -7.07 4.00
C PHE A 413 -7.17 -6.80 3.44
N GLU A 414 -6.24 -7.72 3.67
CA GLU A 414 -5.03 -7.80 2.85
C GLU A 414 -5.38 -8.42 1.48
N ASN A 415 -4.92 -7.77 0.43
CA ASN A 415 -5.30 -8.05 -0.96
C ASN A 415 -4.11 -7.76 -1.90
N GLY A 416 -2.92 -8.29 -1.57
CA GLY A 416 -1.67 -8.02 -2.28
C GLY A 416 -1.25 -9.09 -3.29
N GLY A 417 -2.16 -9.94 -3.75
CA GLY A 417 -1.84 -11.01 -4.70
C GLY A 417 -2.19 -10.73 -6.15
N GLY A 418 -2.09 -9.47 -6.60
CA GLY A 418 -2.48 -9.03 -7.95
C GLY A 418 -1.56 -9.49 -9.09
N GLY A 419 -0.44 -10.14 -8.78
CA GLY A 419 0.46 -10.75 -9.77
C GLY A 419 1.61 -9.86 -10.25
N GLY A 420 1.77 -8.67 -9.66
CA GLY A 420 2.92 -7.80 -9.86
C GLY A 420 4.20 -8.39 -9.27
N ILE A 421 4.05 -9.18 -8.21
CA ILE A 421 5.11 -9.87 -7.48
C ILE A 421 4.64 -11.27 -7.09
N PHE A 422 5.58 -12.17 -6.77
CA PHE A 422 5.24 -13.52 -6.35
C PHE A 422 4.38 -13.50 -5.07
N THR A 423 3.32 -14.31 -5.03
CA THR A 423 2.48 -14.36 -3.82
C THR A 423 3.08 -15.23 -2.73
N GLU A 424 2.73 -14.89 -1.48
CA GLU A 424 3.17 -15.51 -0.24
C GLU A 424 1.98 -15.87 0.66
N THR A 425 2.25 -16.46 1.82
CA THR A 425 1.21 -16.74 2.81
C THR A 425 1.07 -15.49 3.66
N SER A 426 -0.12 -14.91 3.70
CA SER A 426 -0.40 -13.84 4.67
C SER A 426 -0.36 -14.41 6.11
N THR A 427 -0.13 -13.54 7.08
CA THR A 427 -0.08 -13.94 8.49
C THR A 427 -1.45 -13.81 9.15
N LEU A 428 -1.68 -14.59 10.20
CA LEU A 428 -2.91 -14.53 10.98
C LEU A 428 -2.86 -13.28 11.89
N GLY A 429 -3.77 -12.33 11.66
CA GLY A 429 -3.92 -11.15 12.50
C GLY A 429 -4.54 -11.50 13.85
N LYS A 430 -3.79 -11.37 14.95
CA LYS A 430 -4.32 -11.58 16.29
C LYS A 430 -3.63 -10.69 17.32
N ASN A 431 -4.40 -9.77 17.88
CA ASN A 431 -4.02 -8.95 19.03
C ASN A 431 -5.29 -8.60 19.83
N ASP A 432 -5.19 -7.72 20.83
CA ASP A 432 -6.32 -7.37 21.68
C ASP A 432 -7.46 -6.63 20.94
N PHE A 433 -7.17 -6.05 19.76
CA PHE A 433 -8.07 -5.20 19.00
C PHE A 433 -8.74 -5.90 17.81
N ILE A 434 -8.14 -6.96 17.28
CA ILE A 434 -8.63 -7.67 16.09
C ILE A 434 -8.70 -9.19 16.27
N ASP A 435 -9.65 -9.80 15.58
CA ASP A 435 -9.73 -11.25 15.37
C ASP A 435 -9.55 -11.58 13.88
N ASN A 436 -8.81 -12.64 13.57
CA ASN A 436 -8.75 -13.17 12.22
C ASN A 436 -10.02 -13.95 11.87
N LEU A 437 -10.55 -13.72 10.67
CA LEU A 437 -11.67 -14.48 10.09
C LEU A 437 -11.21 -15.45 9.01
N TRP A 438 -10.16 -15.09 8.25
CA TRP A 438 -9.63 -15.92 7.17
C TRP A 438 -8.20 -15.54 6.77
N VAL A 439 -7.44 -16.53 6.30
CA VAL A 439 -6.16 -16.38 5.60
C VAL A 439 -6.19 -17.32 4.40
N ALA A 440 -5.79 -16.84 3.22
CA ALA A 440 -5.74 -17.69 2.03
C ALA A 440 -4.72 -18.82 2.17
N GLY A 441 -5.16 -20.05 1.91
CA GLY A 441 -4.27 -21.20 1.81
C GLY A 441 -3.65 -21.32 0.41
N GLY A 442 -2.40 -21.77 0.33
CA GLY A 442 -1.76 -22.20 -0.91
C GLY A 442 -1.18 -21.10 -1.80
N ASN A 443 -0.96 -19.88 -1.29
CA ASN A 443 -0.33 -18.76 -2.01
C ASN A 443 -0.98 -18.43 -3.37
N PRO A 444 -2.32 -18.26 -3.42
CA PRO A 444 -3.01 -17.96 -4.67
C PRO A 444 -2.64 -16.58 -5.19
N TYR A 445 -2.94 -16.33 -6.46
CA TYR A 445 -3.10 -14.98 -7.00
C TYR A 445 -4.58 -14.65 -7.11
N GLY A 446 -4.93 -13.37 -7.18
CA GLY A 446 -6.32 -12.97 -7.24
C GLY A 446 -6.57 -11.52 -6.85
N PHE A 447 -7.81 -11.25 -6.50
CA PHE A 447 -8.31 -9.93 -6.14
C PHE A 447 -9.64 -10.07 -5.37
N MET A 448 -10.23 -8.96 -4.95
CA MET A 448 -11.53 -8.93 -4.28
C MET A 448 -12.61 -8.35 -5.20
N GLU A 449 -13.76 -9.02 -5.28
CA GLU A 449 -15.00 -8.50 -5.86
C GLU A 449 -15.83 -7.82 -4.76
N LEU A 450 -16.38 -6.63 -5.05
CA LEU A 450 -17.24 -5.89 -4.14
C LEU A 450 -18.62 -5.70 -4.77
N SER A 451 -19.67 -5.98 -4.00
CA SER A 451 -21.06 -5.75 -4.40
C SER A 451 -21.82 -5.06 -3.29
N PHE A 452 -22.55 -4.01 -3.61
CA PHE A 452 -23.19 -3.17 -2.61
C PHE A 452 -24.70 -3.14 -2.82
N THR A 453 -25.41 -3.35 -1.73
CA THR A 453 -26.84 -3.06 -1.59
C THR A 453 -26.99 -1.89 -0.61
N LYS A 454 -28.21 -1.42 -0.38
CA LYS A 454 -28.47 -0.40 0.65
C LYS A 454 -28.01 -0.83 2.06
N ASP A 455 -28.04 -2.14 2.32
CA ASP A 455 -27.92 -2.70 3.66
C ASP A 455 -26.62 -3.51 3.87
N TRP A 456 -26.06 -4.04 2.78
CA TRP A 456 -24.88 -4.92 2.81
C TRP A 456 -23.85 -4.60 1.71
N MET A 457 -22.59 -4.54 2.12
CA MET A 457 -21.41 -4.67 1.26
C MET A 457 -20.95 -6.12 1.30
N LYS A 458 -20.93 -6.80 0.15
CA LYS A 458 -20.34 -8.13 -0.03
C LYS A 458 -18.91 -7.97 -0.52
N VAL A 459 -17.97 -8.63 0.15
CA VAL A 459 -16.57 -8.78 -0.28
C VAL A 459 -16.33 -10.25 -0.56
N ASN A 460 -15.77 -10.57 -1.72
CA ASN A 460 -15.59 -11.95 -2.16
C ASN A 460 -14.24 -12.12 -2.86
N PHE A 461 -13.44 -13.07 -2.37
CA PHE A 461 -12.15 -13.41 -2.97
C PHE A 461 -12.36 -14.10 -4.32
N ALA A 462 -11.72 -13.60 -5.37
CA ALA A 462 -11.74 -14.17 -6.72
C ALA A 462 -10.33 -14.60 -7.13
N THR A 463 -10.24 -15.82 -7.67
CA THR A 463 -8.97 -16.46 -8.06
C THR A 463 -9.19 -17.43 -9.23
N PHE A 464 -8.14 -18.14 -9.65
CA PHE A 464 -8.21 -19.10 -10.75
C PHE A 464 -9.06 -20.33 -10.39
N ASP A 465 -9.93 -20.74 -11.31
CA ASP A 465 -10.59 -22.05 -11.20
C ASP A 465 -9.67 -23.22 -11.60
N LYS A 466 -10.21 -24.45 -11.51
CA LYS A 466 -9.48 -25.68 -11.79
C LYS A 466 -9.28 -25.97 -13.29
N SER A 467 -9.84 -25.15 -14.19
CA SER A 467 -9.75 -25.35 -15.63
C SER A 467 -8.53 -24.67 -16.26
N TRP A 468 -7.78 -23.88 -15.49
CA TRP A 468 -6.53 -23.28 -15.92
C TRP A 468 -5.43 -24.33 -16.15
N ASP A 469 -4.76 -24.23 -17.30
CA ASP A 469 -3.56 -24.98 -17.65
C ASP A 469 -2.46 -23.98 -18.01
N PHE A 470 -1.50 -23.79 -17.11
CA PHE A 470 -0.51 -22.72 -17.19
C PHE A 470 0.70 -23.11 -18.05
N GLY A 471 0.99 -22.28 -19.06
CA GLY A 471 1.97 -22.59 -20.12
C GLY A 471 3.44 -22.45 -19.74
N GLY A 472 3.79 -21.99 -18.54
CA GLY A 472 5.20 -21.78 -18.22
C GLY A 472 5.71 -20.43 -18.71
N TYR A 473 6.90 -20.45 -19.27
CA TYR A 473 7.46 -19.32 -20.00
C TYR A 473 6.71 -19.05 -21.32
N ASP A 474 6.05 -20.06 -21.87
CA ASP A 474 5.24 -19.91 -23.08
C ASP A 474 3.82 -19.47 -22.70
N TYR A 475 3.56 -18.17 -22.83
CA TYR A 475 2.24 -17.61 -22.54
C TYR A 475 1.19 -18.20 -23.48
N GLU A 476 1.52 -18.41 -24.76
CA GLU A 476 0.59 -18.88 -25.79
C GLU A 476 0.17 -20.35 -25.57
N ALA A 477 0.99 -21.13 -24.86
CA ALA A 477 0.63 -22.47 -24.42
C ALA A 477 -0.41 -22.50 -23.28
N THR A 478 -0.70 -21.34 -22.65
CA THR A 478 -1.66 -21.27 -21.55
C THR A 478 -3.08 -21.49 -22.07
N LYS A 479 -3.82 -22.42 -21.45
CA LYS A 479 -5.27 -22.50 -21.63
C LYS A 479 -5.93 -21.74 -20.48
N SER A 480 -6.52 -20.60 -20.82
CA SER A 480 -7.25 -19.78 -19.85
C SER A 480 -8.47 -20.53 -19.33
N GLY A 481 -8.60 -20.60 -18.01
CA GLY A 481 -9.80 -21.07 -17.34
C GLY A 481 -10.74 -19.92 -16.94
N GLY A 482 -11.66 -20.20 -16.03
CA GLY A 482 -12.57 -19.22 -15.43
C GLY A 482 -12.15 -18.76 -14.04
N ILE A 483 -13.12 -18.22 -13.31
CA ILE A 483 -12.97 -17.67 -11.95
C ILE A 483 -13.51 -18.66 -10.92
N ALA A 484 -12.70 -18.95 -9.91
CA ALA A 484 -13.18 -19.50 -8.65
C ALA A 484 -13.43 -18.38 -7.64
N ARG A 485 -14.53 -18.50 -6.89
CA ARG A 485 -14.91 -17.58 -5.82
C ARG A 485 -14.74 -18.27 -4.46
N GLY A 486 -14.00 -17.64 -3.57
CA GLY A 486 -13.55 -18.21 -2.30
C GLY A 486 -14.20 -17.58 -1.08
N HIS A 487 -13.35 -17.10 -0.17
CA HIS A 487 -13.79 -16.45 1.05
C HIS A 487 -14.72 -15.27 0.75
N CYS A 488 -15.87 -15.25 1.43
CA CYS A 488 -16.93 -14.32 1.16
C CYS A 488 -17.58 -13.85 2.46
N TRP A 489 -17.75 -12.53 2.56
CA TRP A 489 -18.31 -11.88 3.75
C TRP A 489 -19.24 -10.73 3.41
N TYR A 490 -20.28 -10.57 4.23
CA TYR A 490 -21.22 -9.46 4.17
C TYR A 490 -20.98 -8.51 5.35
N ILE A 491 -20.79 -7.24 5.03
CA ILE A 491 -20.52 -6.15 5.95
C ILE A 491 -21.76 -5.23 5.97
N PRO A 492 -22.41 -5.04 7.13
CA PRO A 492 -23.58 -4.17 7.25
C PRO A 492 -23.27 -2.72 6.88
N SER A 493 -24.23 -1.99 6.32
CA SER A 493 -24.14 -0.51 6.20
C SER A 493 -24.34 0.22 7.53
N ILE A 494 -24.85 -0.50 8.54
CA ILE A 494 -25.00 0.01 9.89
C ILE A 494 -23.66 -0.15 10.62
N GLN A 495 -23.02 0.99 10.91
CA GLN A 495 -21.71 1.04 11.55
C GLN A 495 -21.71 0.32 12.91
N GLY A 496 -20.62 -0.40 13.19
CA GLY A 496 -20.46 -1.13 14.45
C GLY A 496 -21.23 -2.45 14.53
N THR A 497 -21.99 -2.83 13.49
CA THR A 497 -22.70 -4.11 13.45
C THR A 497 -21.81 -5.22 12.89
N LYS A 498 -21.89 -6.40 13.51
CA LYS A 498 -21.11 -7.58 13.10
C LYS A 498 -21.53 -8.06 11.72
N GLY A 499 -20.55 -8.25 10.82
CA GLY A 499 -20.77 -8.88 9.54
C GLY A 499 -21.01 -10.40 9.61
N VAL A 500 -21.43 -10.98 8.49
CA VAL A 500 -21.78 -12.40 8.39
C VAL A 500 -21.11 -13.07 7.20
N LYS A 501 -20.67 -14.31 7.40
CA LYS A 501 -20.10 -15.15 6.33
C LYS A 501 -21.17 -15.46 5.28
N CYS A 502 -20.81 -15.40 4.00
CA CYS A 502 -21.71 -15.84 2.93
C CYS A 502 -21.94 -17.36 3.02
N LYS A 503 -23.14 -17.82 2.70
CA LYS A 503 -23.46 -19.25 2.56
C LYS A 503 -22.60 -19.93 1.49
N ALA A 504 -22.27 -19.20 0.43
CA ALA A 504 -21.43 -19.67 -0.67
C ALA A 504 -19.92 -19.56 -0.42
N SER A 505 -19.48 -19.05 0.75
CA SER A 505 -18.06 -18.85 1.05
C SER A 505 -17.31 -20.18 1.00
N ASN A 506 -16.20 -20.20 0.27
CA ASN A 506 -15.32 -21.36 0.16
C ASN A 506 -13.90 -20.97 0.59
N ASP A 507 -13.54 -21.33 1.81
CA ASP A 507 -12.26 -20.96 2.42
C ASP A 507 -11.16 -22.01 2.15
N LEU A 508 -11.39 -22.96 1.24
CA LEU A 508 -10.37 -23.90 0.81
C LEU A 508 -9.23 -23.17 0.05
N PRO A 509 -8.04 -23.79 -0.08
CA PRO A 509 -6.93 -23.30 -0.90
C PRO A 509 -7.23 -23.23 -2.42
N LEU A 510 -8.14 -22.34 -2.82
CA LEU A 510 -8.52 -22.10 -4.22
C LEU A 510 -7.45 -21.32 -4.95
N GLY A 511 -7.26 -21.61 -6.24
CA GLY A 511 -6.31 -20.89 -7.10
C GLY A 511 -4.85 -20.96 -6.66
N ALA A 512 -4.55 -21.85 -5.70
CA ALA A 512 -3.19 -22.15 -5.29
C ALA A 512 -2.36 -22.57 -6.51
N PRO A 513 -1.18 -21.97 -6.73
CA PRO A 513 -0.31 -22.37 -7.82
C PRO A 513 0.06 -23.84 -7.69
N ILE A 514 0.31 -24.49 -8.82
CA ILE A 514 0.66 -25.91 -8.92
C ILE A 514 1.73 -26.26 -7.87
N ALA A 515 1.42 -27.24 -7.01
CA ALA A 515 2.29 -27.70 -5.92
C ALA A 515 3.62 -28.28 -6.42
#